data_AF-A0A534Z598-F1
#
_entry.id   AF-A0A534Z598-F1
#
_cell.length_a   1.000
_cell.length_b   1.000
_cell.length_c   1.000
_cell.angle_alpha   90.00
_cell.angle_beta   90.00
_cell.angle_gamma   90.00
#
_symmetry.space_group_name_H-M   'P 1'
#
loop_
_entity.id
_entity.type
_entity.pdbx_description
1 polymer ?
#
loop_
_entity_poly.entity_id
_entity_poly.type
_entity_poly.pdbx_seq_one_letter_code
_entity_poly.pdbx_strand_id
1 'polypeptide(L)' 'MKVGFDATVLKQIQSEVRTIKAEYHGVVPEESIDRVADESIQRLADSRVPQFVPLFVGRFTRERLRELVKSGGESEN' A
#
# COMPACT_ATOMS: atom_id res chain seq x y z
N MET A 1 15.32 -13.76 -14.81
CA MET A 1 15.91 -12.75 -13.92
C MET A 1 14.78 -12.25 -13.04
N LYS A 2 14.68 -12.72 -11.79
CA LYS A 2 13.65 -12.26 -10.84
C LYS A 2 14.15 -10.92 -10.31
N VAL A 3 13.84 -9.83 -11.00
CA VAL A 3 14.27 -8.51 -10.53
C VAL A 3 13.30 -8.12 -9.41
N GLY A 4 13.52 -8.69 -8.23
CA GLY A 4 12.98 -8.10 -7.00
C GLY A 4 13.55 -6.68 -6.88
N PHE A 5 12.74 -5.76 -6.37
CA PHE A 5 13.16 -4.38 -6.18
C PHE A 5 14.52 -4.29 -5.47
N ASP A 6 15.34 -3.32 -5.84
CA ASP A 6 16.59 -3.08 -5.13
C ASP A 6 16.33 -2.63 -3.68
N ALA A 7 17.38 -2.67 -2.85
CA ALA A 7 17.29 -2.35 -1.43
C ALA A 7 16.81 -0.92 -1.14
N THR A 8 17.07 0.04 -2.04
CA THR A 8 16.64 1.44 -1.88
C THR A 8 15.13 1.54 -2.10
N VAL A 9 14.64 0.95 -3.19
CA VAL A 9 13.21 0.89 -3.49
C VAL A 9 12.45 0.15 -2.39
N LEU A 10 12.99 -0.98 -1.89
CA LEU A 10 12.39 -1.70 -0.76
C LEU A 10 12.28 -0.83 0.51
N LYS A 11 13.33 -0.09 0.86
CA LYS A 11 13.30 0.84 2.01
C LYS A 11 12.26 1.95 1.83
N GLN A 12 12.13 2.48 0.61
CA GLN A 12 11.14 3.50 0.29
C GLN A 12 9.72 2.95 0.41
N ILE A 13 9.46 1.75 -0.13
CA ILE A 13 8.18 1.05 0.03
C ILE A 13 7.84 0.88 1.52
N GLN A 14 8.78 0.36 2.31
CA GLN A 14 8.57 0.18 3.76
C GLN A 14 8.30 1.50 4.48
N SER A 15 8.99 2.57 4.09
CA SER A 15 8.73 3.90 4.64
C SER A 15 7.32 4.36 4.32
N GLU A 16 6.87 4.14 3.08
CA GLU A 16 5.56 4.57 2.65
C GLU A 16 4.44 3.79 3.35
N VAL A 17 4.60 2.48 3.52
CA VAL A 17 3.66 1.65 4.29
C VAL A 17 3.61 2.10 5.75
N ARG A 18 4.74 2.41 6.38
CA ARG A 18 4.76 2.96 7.75
C ARG A 18 4.01 4.28 7.86
N THR A 19 4.19 5.18 6.90
CA THR A 19 3.45 6.46 6.85
C THR A 19 1.95 6.21 6.75
N ILE A 20 1.52 5.28 5.88
CA ILE A 20 0.09 4.95 5.73
C ILE A 20 -0.48 4.33 7.01
N LYS A 21 0.25 3.44 7.68
CA LYS A 21 -0.17 2.89 8.98
C LYS A 21 -0.42 3.99 10.01
N ALA A 22 0.46 4.98 10.08
CA ALA A 22 0.26 6.13 10.96
C ALA A 22 -0.96 6.98 10.55
N GLU A 23 -1.20 7.18 9.25
CA GLU A 23 -2.36 7.93 8.73
C GLU A 23 -3.70 7.26 9.05
N TYR A 24 -3.78 5.93 8.98
CA TYR A 24 -5.02 5.15 9.19
C TYR A 24 -5.12 4.51 10.57
N HIS A 25 -4.22 4.87 11.50
CA HIS A 25 -4.21 4.34 12.85
C HIS A 25 -5.56 4.58 13.54
N GLY A 26 -6.18 3.52 14.05
CA GLY A 26 -7.50 3.57 14.70
C GLY A 26 -8.70 3.66 13.73
N VAL A 27 -8.46 3.76 12.42
CA VAL A 27 -9.53 3.74 11.39
C VAL A 27 -9.60 2.37 10.72
N VAL A 28 -8.44 1.78 10.40
CA VAL A 28 -8.33 0.47 9.77
C VAL A 28 -7.33 -0.38 10.56
N PRO A 29 -7.58 -1.68 10.82
CA PRO A 29 -6.60 -2.56 11.45
C PRO A 29 -5.30 -2.62 10.64
N GLU A 30 -4.15 -2.60 11.32
CA GLU A 30 -2.85 -2.62 10.63
C GLU A 30 -2.66 -3.83 9.71
N GLU A 31 -3.17 -5.00 10.09
CA GLU A 31 -3.13 -6.21 9.25
C GLU A 31 -3.85 -6.01 7.92
N SER A 32 -4.96 -5.26 7.91
CA SER A 32 -5.68 -4.93 6.68
C SER A 32 -4.89 -3.95 5.82
N ILE A 33 -4.17 -3.00 6.44
CA ILE A 33 -3.28 -2.07 5.73
C ILE A 33 -2.12 -2.84 5.09
N ASP A 34 -1.49 -3.76 5.83
CA ASP A 34 -0.40 -4.61 5.33
C ASP A 34 -0.86 -5.44 4.14
N ARG A 35 -2.03 -6.08 4.23
CA ARG A 35 -2.60 -6.87 3.14
C ARG A 35 -2.82 -6.03 1.88
N VAL A 36 -3.41 -4.84 2.01
CA VAL A 36 -3.66 -3.95 0.87
C VAL A 36 -2.36 -3.42 0.25
N ALA A 37 -1.36 -3.14 1.09
CA ALA A 37 -0.03 -2.73 0.64
C ALA A 37 0.68 -3.87 -0.11
N ASP A 38 0.64 -5.10 0.41
CA ASP A 38 1.22 -6.28 -0.23
C ASP A 38 0.59 -6.56 -1.60
N GLU A 39 -0.75 -6.45 -1.71
CA GLU A 39 -1.44 -6.55 -2.99
C GLU A 39 -0.97 -5.48 -3.97
N SER A 40 -0.77 -4.25 -3.51
CA SER A 40 -0.26 -3.13 -4.34
C SER A 40 1.19 -3.36 -4.79
N ILE A 41 2.04 -3.91 -3.91
CA ILE A 41 3.43 -4.28 -4.20
C ILE A 41 3.47 -5.40 -5.25
N GLN A 42 2.66 -6.45 -5.08
CA GLN A 42 2.60 -7.57 -6.01
C GLN A 42 2.16 -7.15 -7.41
N ARG A 43 1.18 -6.23 -7.52
CA ARG A 43 0.75 -5.66 -8.80
C ARG A 43 1.87 -4.93 -9.56
N LEU A 44 2.89 -4.46 -8.84
CA LEU A 44 4.00 -3.67 -9.38
C LEU A 44 5.32 -4.46 -9.46
N ALA A 45 5.33 -5.74 -9.07
CA ALA A 45 6.54 -6.56 -8.96
C ALA A 45 7.34 -6.65 -10.28
N ASP A 46 6.63 -6.63 -11.43
CA ASP A 46 7.23 -6.68 -12.76
C ASP A 46 7.35 -5.29 -13.43
N SER A 47 7.30 -4.21 -12.66
CA SER A 47 7.41 -2.85 -13.17
C SER A 47 8.74 -2.63 -13.89
N ARG A 48 8.66 -2.10 -15.12
CA ARG A 48 9.84 -1.68 -15.91
C ARG A 48 10.50 -0.42 -15.36
N VAL A 49 9.87 0.25 -14.39
CA VAL A 49 10.37 1.50 -13.80
C VAL A 49 10.30 1.43 -12.26
N PRO A 50 11.18 0.63 -11.61
CA PRO A 50 11.13 0.35 -10.17
C PRO A 50 11.20 1.59 -9.26
N GLN A 51 11.89 2.65 -9.69
CA GLN A 51 12.06 3.89 -8.94
C GLN A 51 10.73 4.62 -8.60
N PHE A 52 9.66 4.38 -9.38
CA PHE A 52 8.34 4.98 -9.10
C PHE A 52 7.42 4.05 -8.31
N VAL A 53 7.82 2.79 -8.08
CA VAL A 53 7.01 1.82 -7.36
C VAL A 53 6.59 2.31 -5.97
N PRO A 54 7.46 2.93 -5.14
CA PRO A 54 7.06 3.42 -3.83
C PRO A 54 5.90 4.42 -3.90
N LEU A 55 5.92 5.34 -4.88
CA LEU A 55 4.85 6.32 -5.09
C LEU A 55 3.53 5.64 -5.45
N PHE A 56 3.58 4.64 -6.34
CA PHE A 56 2.37 3.91 -6.76
C PHE A 56 1.83 2.98 -5.67
N VAL A 57 2.69 2.29 -4.91
CA VAL A 57 2.27 1.53 -3.73
C VAL A 57 1.56 2.46 -2.76
N GLY A 58 2.16 3.62 -2.47
CA GLY A 58 1.57 4.59 -1.56
C GLY A 58 0.21 5.11 -2.03
N ARG A 59 0.07 5.36 -3.33
CA ARG A 59 -1.18 5.82 -3.94
C ARG A 59 -2.27 4.75 -3.92
N PHE A 60 -1.99 3.56 -4.45
CA PHE A 60 -2.97 2.48 -4.59
C PHE A 60 -3.46 1.99 -3.23
N THR A 61 -2.55 1.90 -2.26
CA THR A 61 -2.91 1.52 -0.88
C THR A 61 -3.90 2.52 -0.30
N ARG A 62 -3.64 3.83 -0.38
CA ARG A 62 -4.55 4.87 0.14
C ARG A 62 -5.88 4.91 -0.60
N GLU A 63 -5.88 4.74 -1.93
CA GLU A 63 -7.11 4.66 -2.72
C GLU A 63 -7.98 3.49 -2.25
N ARG A 64 -7.39 2.31 -2.08
CA ARG A 64 -8.12 1.13 -1.63
C ARG A 64 -8.59 1.22 -0.18
N LEU A 65 -7.78 1.77 0.72
CA LEU A 65 -8.19 2.01 2.11
C LEU A 65 -9.35 3.00 2.21
N ARG A 66 -9.35 4.07 1.40
CA ARG A 66 -10.49 5.00 1.32
C ARG A 66 -11.78 4.31 0.88
N GLU A 67 -11.69 3.43 -0.11
CA GLU A 67 -12.85 2.63 -0.54
C GLU A 67 -13.35 1.71 0.57
N LEU A 68 -12.44 1.02 1.28
CA LEU A 68 -12.80 0.14 2.40
C LEU A 68 -13.53 0.91 3.50
N VAL A 69 -12.99 2.06 3.92
CA VAL A 69 -13.61 2.92 4.93
C VAL A 69 -14.98 3.41 4.47
N LYS A 70 -15.11 3.82 3.21
CA LYS A 70 -16.40 4.26 2.64
C LYS A 70 -17.43 3.12 2.63
N SER A 71 -17.04 1.94 2.15
CA SER A 71 -17.94 0.77 2.08
C SER A 71 -18.32 0.20 3.45
N GLY A 72 -17.42 0.30 4.44
CA GLY A 72 -17.69 -0.09 5.83
C GLY A 72 -18.71 0.82 6.52
N GLY A 73 -18.80 2.09 6.12
CA GLY A 73 -19.82 3.03 6.59
C GLY A 73 -21.18 2.92 5.89
N GLU A 74 -21.25 2.25 4.72
CA GLU A 74 -22.50 2.07 3.96
C GLU A 74 -23.33 0.86 4.45
N SER A 75 -22.88 0.13 5.48
CA SER A 75 -23.61 -1.00 6.09
C SER A 75 -24.42 -0.63 7.34
N GLU A 76 -24.49 0.64 7.72
CA GLU A 76 -25.37 1.16 8.78
C GLU A 76 -26.37 2.18 8.20
N ASN A 77 -27.39 1.68 7.50
CA ASN A 77 -28.70 2.34 7.38
C ASN A 77 -29.80 1.33 7.05
#